data_AF-A0A7C2I5E1-F1
#
_entry.id   AF-A0A7C2I5E1-F1
#
_cell.length_a   1.000
_cell.length_b   1.000
_cell.length_c   1.000
_cell.angle_alpha   90.00
_cell.angle_beta   90.00
_cell.angle_gamma   90.00
#
_symmetry.space_group_name_H-M   'P 1'
#
loop_
_entity.id
_entity.type
_entity.pdbx_description
1 polymer ?
#
loop_
_entity_poly.entity_id
_entity_poly.type
_entity_poly.pdbx_seq_one_letter_code
_entity_poly.pdbx_strand_id
1 'polypeptide(L)'
;NGYSTRYAHLGSVAVGPGTLVRRGDVLGAVGRTGLATGPHLHFEVRRDGLPIDPMALDPENAPALDLGLDRAWRMRRQALADLLARAPTVVAQGL
;
A
#
# COMPACT_ATOMS: atom_id res chain seq x y z
N ASN A 1 -9.06 8.50 -2.45
CA ASN A 1 -7.84 8.20 -3.24
C ASN A 1 -8.05 7.15 -4.34
N GLY A 2 -9.25 6.58 -4.52
CA GLY A 2 -9.59 5.85 -5.76
C GLY A 2 -9.00 4.44 -5.90
N TYR A 3 -8.20 3.99 -4.93
CA TYR A 3 -7.59 2.66 -4.96
C TYR A 3 -8.54 1.58 -4.42
N SER A 4 -8.50 0.41 -5.04
CA SER A 4 -9.06 -0.83 -4.49
C SER A 4 -8.14 -2.00 -4.78
N THR A 5 -8.28 -3.07 -3.99
CA THR A 5 -7.52 -4.31 -4.18
C THR A 5 -8.46 -5.50 -4.30
N ARG A 6 -8.04 -6.53 -5.04
CA ARG A 6 -8.77 -7.77 -5.20
C ARG A 6 -7.88 -8.94 -4.80
N TYR A 7 -8.46 -9.88 -4.05
CA TYR A 7 -7.84 -11.13 -3.63
C TYR A 7 -8.71 -12.27 -4.16
N ALA A 8 -8.26 -12.94 -5.21
CA ALA A 8 -9.00 -14.02 -5.85
C ALA A 8 -8.34 -15.39 -5.62
N HIS A 9 -9.09 -16.46 -5.94
CA HIS A 9 -8.75 -17.86 -5.69
C HIS A 9 -8.64 -18.27 -4.22
N LEU A 10 -9.18 -17.46 -3.29
CA LEU A 10 -9.18 -17.79 -1.86
C LEU A 10 -9.92 -19.11 -1.58
N GLY A 11 -9.37 -19.91 -0.66
CA GLY A 11 -10.00 -21.13 -0.15
C GLY A 11 -10.94 -20.85 1.03
N SER A 12 -10.70 -19.76 1.75
CA SER A 12 -11.58 -19.24 2.80
C SER A 12 -11.47 -17.73 2.87
N VAL A 13 -12.55 -17.09 3.33
CA VAL A 13 -12.63 -15.64 3.54
C VAL A 13 -12.87 -15.40 5.03
N ALA A 14 -12.03 -14.58 5.66
CA ALA A 14 -12.07 -14.31 7.10
C ALA A 14 -12.80 -12.99 7.45
N VAL A 15 -13.16 -12.19 6.44
CA VAL A 15 -13.78 -10.88 6.59
C VAL A 15 -15.10 -10.76 5.81
N GLY A 16 -16.00 -9.90 6.28
CA GLY A 16 -17.28 -9.62 5.62
C GLY A 16 -17.36 -8.22 5.02
N PRO A 17 -18.38 -7.93 4.19
CA PRO A 17 -18.66 -6.57 3.71
C PRO A 17 -18.76 -5.56 4.85
N GLY A 18 -18.13 -4.39 4.70
CA GLY A 18 -18.12 -3.34 5.72
C GLY A 18 -17.05 -3.51 6.80
N THR A 19 -16.29 -4.60 6.80
CA THR A 19 -15.17 -4.78 7.75
C THR A 19 -14.06 -3.75 7.46
N LEU A 20 -13.69 -2.95 8.46
CA LEU A 20 -12.51 -2.11 8.41
C LEU A 20 -11.26 -2.96 8.70
N VAL A 21 -10.26 -2.87 7.84
CA VAL A 21 -9.02 -3.64 7.94
C VAL A 21 -7.81 -2.72 7.83
N ARG A 22 -6.70 -3.16 8.40
CA ARG A 22 -5.39 -2.51 8.34
C ARG A 22 -4.42 -3.36 7.53
N ARG A 23 -3.34 -2.73 7.05
CA ARG A 23 -2.24 -3.47 6.42
C ARG A 23 -1.71 -4.50 7.41
N GLY A 24 -1.60 -5.75 6.99
CA GLY A 24 -1.15 -6.87 7.80
C GLY A 24 -2.28 -7.74 8.37
N ASP A 25 -3.54 -7.28 8.31
CA ASP A 25 -4.68 -8.09 8.74
C ASP A 25 -4.89 -9.29 7.80
N VAL A 26 -5.27 -10.43 8.38
CA VAL A 26 -5.58 -11.64 7.63
C VAL A 26 -6.98 -11.53 7.03
N LEU A 27 -7.07 -11.54 5.70
CA LEU A 27 -8.34 -11.44 4.97
C LEU A 27 -8.93 -12.81 4.58
N GLY A 28 -8.12 -13.86 4.58
CA GLY A 28 -8.50 -15.20 4.17
C GLY A 28 -7.29 -16.11 3.93
N ALA A 29 -7.53 -17.33 3.45
CA ALA A 29 -6.47 -18.28 3.11
C ALA A 29 -6.40 -18.51 1.59
N VAL A 30 -5.18 -18.74 1.08
CA VAL A 30 -4.96 -19.13 -0.32
C VAL A 30 -5.70 -20.43 -0.63
N GLY A 31 -6.25 -20.53 -1.82
CA GLY A 31 -6.91 -21.73 -2.32
C GLY A 31 -6.79 -21.88 -3.82
N ARG A 32 -7.77 -22.57 -4.40
CA ARG A 32 -7.85 -22.86 -5.85
C ARG A 32 -9.29 -22.71 -6.35
N THR A 33 -10.03 -21.74 -5.82
CA THR A 33 -11.42 -21.51 -6.25
C THR A 33 -11.45 -20.79 -7.60
N GLY A 34 -12.50 -21.03 -8.39
CA GLY A 34 -12.66 -20.43 -9.71
C GLY A 34 -11.67 -20.98 -10.75
N LEU A 35 -11.25 -20.12 -11.69
CA LEU A 35 -10.33 -20.48 -12.76
C LEU A 35 -8.87 -20.41 -12.26
N ALA A 36 -8.37 -21.51 -11.70
CA ALA A 36 -7.01 -21.61 -11.18
C ALA A 36 -6.37 -22.97 -11.53
N THR A 37 -5.12 -22.96 -11.98
CA THR A 37 -4.37 -24.18 -12.32
C THR A 37 -3.78 -24.90 -11.09
N GLY A 38 -3.54 -24.16 -10.00
CA GLY A 38 -3.01 -24.66 -8.73
C GLY A 38 -3.29 -23.68 -7.60
N PRO A 39 -2.97 -24.02 -6.34
CA PRO A 39 -3.14 -23.09 -5.22
C PRO A 39 -2.23 -21.87 -5.37
N HIS A 40 -2.82 -20.68 -5.53
CA HIS A 40 -2.09 -19.40 -5.62
C HIS A 40 -3.02 -18.24 -5.30
N LEU A 41 -2.45 -17.07 -5.04
CA LEU A 41 -3.19 -15.83 -4.88
C LEU A 41 -3.17 -15.05 -6.20
N HIS A 42 -4.34 -14.70 -6.72
CA HIS A 42 -4.45 -13.65 -7.73
C HIS A 42 -4.71 -12.32 -7.00
N PHE A 43 -3.67 -11.48 -6.96
CA PHE A 43 -3.72 -10.17 -6.34
C PHE A 43 -3.77 -9.08 -7.42
N GLU A 44 -4.71 -8.16 -7.28
CA GLU A 44 -4.90 -7.04 -8.21
C GLU A 44 -4.96 -5.73 -7.43
N VAL A 45 -4.34 -4.68 -7.97
CA VAL A 45 -4.56 -3.30 -7.55
C VAL A 45 -5.28 -2.56 -8.67
N ARG A 46 -6.29 -1.77 -8.30
CA ARG A 46 -7.05 -0.95 -9.24
C ARG A 46 -7.04 0.50 -8.79
N ARG A 47 -6.95 1.42 -9.75
CA ARG A 47 -7.15 2.86 -9.53
C ARG A 47 -8.31 3.33 -10.37
N ASP A 48 -9.31 3.91 -9.71
CA ASP A 48 -10.55 4.40 -10.33
C ASP A 48 -11.23 3.31 -11.19
N GLY A 49 -11.17 2.07 -10.69
CA GLY A 49 -11.76 0.90 -11.33
C GLY A 49 -10.89 0.24 -12.41
N LEU A 50 -9.74 0.80 -12.80
CA LEU A 50 -8.84 0.22 -13.80
C LEU A 50 -7.68 -0.55 -13.15
N PRO A 51 -7.35 -1.77 -13.62
CA PRO A 51 -6.19 -2.51 -13.13
C PRO A 51 -4.90 -1.77 -13.43
N ILE A 52 -3.99 -1.77 -12.46
CA ILE A 52 -2.62 -1.24 -12.60
C ILE A 52 -1.62 -2.28 -12.09
N ASP A 53 -0.37 -2.18 -12.53
CA ASP A 53 0.70 -3.04 -12.03
C ASP A 53 0.93 -2.77 -10.52
N PRO A 54 0.72 -3.76 -9.64
CA PRO A 54 0.97 -3.61 -8.20
C PRO A 54 2.43 -3.29 -7.87
N MET A 55 3.38 -3.77 -8.68
CA MET A 55 4.81 -3.56 -8.44
C MET A 55 5.23 -2.11 -8.64
N ALA A 56 4.51 -1.35 -9.47
CA ALA A 56 4.73 0.08 -9.65
C ALA A 56 4.40 0.90 -8.39
N LEU A 57 3.72 0.31 -7.41
CA LEU A 57 3.36 0.94 -6.14
C LEU A 57 4.28 0.54 -4.99
N ASP A 58 5.18 -0.43 -5.21
CA ASP A 58 6.09 -0.89 -4.19
C ASP A 58 7.31 0.06 -4.12
N PRO A 59 7.48 0.85 -3.05
CA PRO A 59 8.65 1.72 -2.93
C PRO A 59 9.96 0.94 -2.71
N GLU A 60 9.90 -0.34 -2.31
CA GLU A 60 11.07 -1.20 -2.10
C GLU A 60 11.49 -1.96 -3.37
N ASN A 61 10.53 -2.25 -4.27
CA ASN A 61 10.76 -2.91 -5.56
C ASN A 61 10.57 -2.02 -6.79
N ALA A 62 10.26 -0.72 -6.60
CA ALA A 62 10.41 0.26 -7.66
C ALA A 62 11.83 0.08 -8.22
N PRO A 63 12.02 -0.10 -9.54
CA PRO A 63 13.36 -0.22 -10.08
C PRO A 63 14.12 0.97 -9.52
N ALA A 64 15.26 0.69 -8.88
CA ALA A 64 16.20 1.74 -8.52
C ALA A 64 16.48 2.47 -9.83
N LEU A 65 15.74 3.53 -10.09
CA LEU A 65 16.01 4.45 -11.16
C LEU A 65 17.29 5.10 -10.69
N ASP A 66 18.42 4.51 -11.08
CA ASP A 66 19.73 5.12 -10.98
C ASP A 66 19.80 6.30 -11.97
N LEU A 67 18.94 7.29 -11.69
CA LEU A 67 18.85 8.60 -12.32
C LEU A 67 19.41 9.67 -11.37
N GLY A 68 20.20 9.28 -10.36
CA GLY A 68 20.72 10.19 -9.33
C GLY A 68 19.68 10.67 -8.30
N LEU A 69 18.53 10.01 -8.19
CA LEU A 69 17.45 10.38 -7.27
C LEU A 69 17.75 10.05 -5.80
N ASP A 70 18.78 9.27 -5.49
CA ASP A 70 19.16 8.92 -4.11
C ASP A 70 19.64 10.11 -3.28
N ARG A 71 20.18 11.17 -3.90
CA ARG A 71 20.46 12.44 -3.21
C ARG A 71 19.18 13.26 -3.02
N ALA A 72 18.33 13.32 -4.04
CA ALA A 72 17.08 14.09 -4.00
C ALA A 72 16.08 13.54 -2.97
N TRP A 73 15.94 12.22 -2.85
CA TRP A 73 15.08 11.58 -1.85
C TRP A 73 15.58 11.76 -0.42
N ARG A 74 16.89 11.60 -0.18
CA ARG A 74 17.50 11.87 1.14
C ARG A 74 17.39 13.33 1.54
N MET A 75 17.63 14.25 0.60
CA MET A 75 17.51 15.69 0.84
C MET A 75 16.06 16.13 1.06
N ARG A 76 15.08 15.59 0.32
CA ARG A 76 13.66 15.91 0.51
C ARG A 76 13.15 15.43 1.87
N ARG A 77 13.56 14.23 2.32
CA ARG A 77 13.23 13.73 3.67
C ARG A 77 13.89 14.56 4.77
N GLN A 78 15.16 14.92 4.62
CA GLN A 78 15.85 15.78 5.58
C GLN A 78 15.22 17.17 5.65
N ALA A 79 14.90 17.77 4.51
CA ALA A 79 14.25 19.08 4.45
C ALA A 79 12.86 19.06 5.10
N LEU A 80 12.08 17.99 4.91
CA LEU A 80 10.79 17.83 5.60
C LEU A 80 10.98 17.63 7.11
N ALA A 81 11.96 16.82 7.53
CA ALA A 81 12.28 16.63 8.94
C ALA A 81 12.73 17.94 9.61
N ASP A 82 13.56 18.73 8.93
CA ASP A 82 14.01 20.04 9.40
C ASP A 82 12.87 21.06 9.46
N LEU A 83 11.95 21.05 8.49
CA LEU A 83 10.76 21.92 8.49
C LEU A 83 9.80 21.55 9.63
N LEU A 84 9.60 20.27 9.90
CA LEU A 84 8.77 19.79 11.01
C LEU A 84 9.43 20.06 12.37
N ALA A 85 10.77 20.02 12.44
CA ALA A 85 11.53 20.34 13.65
C ALA A 85 11.61 21.85 13.94
N ARG A 86 11.44 22.70 12.91
CA ARG A 86 11.46 24.17 13.02
C ARG A 86 10.07 24.80 13.08
N ALA A 87 9.02 24.04 12.79
CA ALA A 87 7.66 24.52 12.98
C ALA A 87 7.41 24.70 14.49
N PRO A 88 7.01 25.90 14.96
CA PRO A 88 6.68 26.08 16.37
C PRO A 88 5.53 25.14 16.69
N THR A 89 5.76 24.23 17.64
CA THR A 89 4.70 23.37 18.15
C THR A 89 3.71 24.28 18.88
N VAL A 90 2.62 24.69 18.21
CA VAL A 90 1.48 25.27 18.89
C VAL A 90 0.78 24.11 19.61
N VAL A 91 1.27 23.79 20.80
CA VAL A 91 0.45 23.07 21.78
C VAL A 91 -0.60 24.07 22.23
N ALA A 92 -1.81 23.95 21.69
CA ALA A 92 -2.96 24.62 22.28
C ALA A 92 -3.18 24.02 23.67
N GLN A 93 -2.71 24.70 24.71
CA GLN A 93 -3.15 24.46 26.07
C GLN A 93 -4.44 25.24 26.27
N GLY A 94 -5.55 24.51 26.40
CA GLY A 94 -6.79 25.08 26.90
C GLY A 94 -6.64 25.43 28.38
N LEU A 95 -7.12 26.62 28.74
CA LEU A 95 -8.29 26.85 29.60
C LEU A 95 -8.93 28.17 29.17
#